data_AF-A0A550GJK3-F1
#
_entry.id   AF-A0A550GJK3-F1
#
_cell.length_a   1.000
_cell.length_b   1.000
_cell.length_c   1.000
_cell.angle_alpha   90.00
_cell.angle_beta   90.00
_cell.angle_gamma   90.00
#
_symmetry.space_group_name_H-M   'P 1'
#
loop_
_entity.id
_entity.type
_entity.pdbx_description
1 polymer ?
#
loop_
_entity_poly.entity_id
_entity_poly.type
_entity_poly.pdbx_seq_one_letter_code
_entity_poly.pdbx_strand_id
1 'polypeptide(L)'
;MRVPGNIEGIAYRLVALGIALDHLSTRIGLLNPMIREFNQFTVHLAQNNLWLPFDAFMLSVAIAIPALFIRRTSLDGRRVMLLFPLLFGAARLGAALHNFALIFLWA
;
A
#
# COMPACT_ATOMS: atom_id res chain seq x y z
N MET A 1 22.70 15.29 -9.91
CA MET A 1 21.77 15.85 -8.90
C MET A 1 21.18 14.72 -8.07
N ARG A 2 21.51 14.59 -6.78
CA ARG A 2 20.89 13.60 -5.87
C ARG A 2 19.36 13.74 -5.92
N VAL A 3 18.62 12.64 -6.01
CA VAL A 3 17.19 12.66 -5.65
C VAL A 3 17.15 13.20 -4.21
N PRO A 4 16.46 14.32 -3.95
CA PRO A 4 16.40 14.86 -2.60
C PRO A 4 15.81 13.79 -1.69
N GLY A 5 16.44 13.54 -0.53
CA GLY A 5 16.01 12.51 0.42
C GLY A 5 14.53 12.62 0.84
N ASN A 6 13.91 13.79 0.63
CA ASN A 6 12.49 14.01 0.78
C ASN A 6 11.62 13.09 -0.09
N ILE A 7 11.95 12.83 -1.36
CA ILE A 7 11.07 12.06 -2.27
C ILE A 7 11.06 10.58 -1.90
N GLU A 8 12.23 10.01 -1.56
CA GLU A 8 12.33 8.63 -1.10
C GLU A 8 11.58 8.43 0.23
N GLY A 9 11.77 9.36 1.17
CA GLY A 9 11.01 9.37 2.43
C GLY A 9 9.50 9.50 2.21
N ILE A 10 9.06 10.35 1.28
CA ILE A 10 7.64 10.48 0.90
C ILE A 10 7.14 9.15 0.33
N ALA A 11 7.85 8.53 -0.61
CA ALA A 11 7.43 7.28 -1.24
C ALA A 11 7.22 6.15 -0.21
N TYR A 12 8.16 6.00 0.73
CA TYR A 12 8.05 4.96 1.76
C TYR A 12 6.93 5.25 2.77
N ARG A 13 6.77 6.51 3.19
CA ARG A 13 5.65 6.91 4.06
C ARG A 13 4.31 6.70 3.35
N LEU A 14 4.24 7.02 2.05
CA LEU A 14 3.03 6.85 1.25
C LEU A 14 2.61 5.38 1.17
N VAL A 15 3.54 4.46 0.92
CA VAL A 15 3.26 3.01 0.95
C VAL A 15 2.80 2.56 2.32
N ALA A 16 3.55 2.91 3.37
CA ALA A 16 3.24 2.47 4.73
C ALA A 16 1.85 2.95 5.17
N LEU A 17 1.55 4.23 4.95
CA LEU A 17 0.24 4.82 5.26
C LEU A 17 -0.85 4.23 4.38
N GLY A 18 -0.61 4.07 3.09
CA GLY A 18 -1.57 3.47 2.16
C GLY A 18 -1.96 2.06 2.58
N ILE A 19 -0.99 1.18 2.83
CA ILE A 19 -1.25 -0.20 3.26
C ILE A 19 -1.99 -0.20 4.61
N ALA A 20 -1.53 0.58 5.58
CA ALA A 20 -2.14 0.60 6.91
C ALA A 20 -3.59 1.09 6.88
N LEU A 21 -3.86 2.20 6.19
CA LEU A 21 -5.20 2.76 6.08
C LEU A 21 -6.12 1.87 5.25
N ASP A 22 -5.63 1.30 4.15
CA ASP A 22 -6.41 0.34 3.35
C ASP A 22 -6.79 -0.87 4.20
N HIS A 23 -5.83 -1.52 4.85
CA HIS A 23 -6.08 -2.65 5.73
C HIS A 23 -7.10 -2.33 6.82
N LEU A 24 -6.91 -1.22 7.55
CA LEU A 24 -7.82 -0.82 8.63
C LEU A 24 -9.22 -0.49 8.11
N SER A 25 -9.30 0.29 7.04
CA SER A 25 -10.58 0.69 6.45
C SER A 25 -11.36 -0.51 5.92
N THR A 26 -10.72 -1.47 5.24
CA THR A 26 -11.42 -2.67 4.79
C THR A 26 -11.87 -3.53 5.97
N ARG A 27 -11.03 -3.69 7.01
CA ARG A 27 -11.39 -4.46 8.21
C ARG A 27 -12.58 -3.83 8.94
N ILE A 28 -12.60 -2.50 9.07
CA ILE A 28 -13.73 -1.77 9.67
C ILE A 28 -14.97 -1.88 8.78
N GLY A 29 -14.84 -1.67 7.47
CA GLY A 29 -15.94 -1.74 6.51
C GLY A 29 -16.63 -3.10 6.52
N LEU A 30 -15.84 -4.19 6.58
CA LEU A 30 -16.36 -5.55 6.63
C LEU A 30 -17.07 -5.93 7.94
N LEU A 31 -17.04 -5.06 8.97
CA LEU A 31 -17.92 -5.23 10.15
C LEU A 31 -19.38 -4.92 9.80
N ASN A 32 -19.63 -4.14 8.75
CA ASN A 32 -20.96 -3.84 8.26
C ASN A 32 -21.41 -4.93 7.27
N PRO A 33 -22.51 -5.66 7.50
CA PRO A 33 -22.96 -6.75 6.64
C PRO A 33 -23.37 -6.31 5.22
N MET A 34 -23.58 -5.01 5.01
CA MET A 34 -23.90 -4.42 3.70
C MET A 34 -22.66 -4.19 2.83
N ILE A 35 -21.47 -4.14 3.43
CA ILE A 35 -20.19 -3.96 2.73
C ILE A 35 -19.53 -5.32 2.56
N ARG A 36 -19.17 -5.69 1.33
CA ARG A 36 -18.53 -6.98 1.01
C ARG A 36 -17.28 -6.78 0.18
N GLU A 37 -16.28 -7.60 0.46
CA GLU A 37 -15.07 -7.69 -0.34
C GLU A 37 -15.34 -8.55 -1.58
N PHE A 38 -15.17 -7.97 -2.77
CA PHE A 38 -15.38 -8.65 -4.04
C PHE A 38 -14.10 -9.29 -4.58
N ASN A 39 -12.93 -8.85 -4.11
CA ASN A 39 -11.67 -9.43 -4.52
C ASN A 39 -11.48 -10.80 -3.85
N GLN A 40 -11.65 -11.87 -4.65
CA GLN A 40 -11.48 -13.25 -4.17
C GLN A 40 -10.09 -13.52 -3.58
N PHE A 41 -9.05 -12.84 -4.04
CA PHE A 41 -7.70 -12.97 -3.48
C PHE A 41 -7.64 -12.41 -2.06
N THR A 42 -8.20 -11.22 -1.84
CA THR A 42 -8.30 -10.62 -0.50
C THR A 42 -9.13 -11.48 0.44
N VAL A 43 -10.27 -12.00 -0.04
CA VAL A 43 -11.12 -12.93 0.74
C VAL A 43 -10.33 -14.17 1.14
N HIS A 44 -9.58 -14.76 0.21
CA HIS A 44 -8.76 -15.95 0.50
C HIS A 44 -7.68 -15.65 1.54
N LEU A 45 -6.98 -14.52 1.43
CA LEU A 45 -6.00 -14.08 2.42
C LEU A 45 -6.62 -13.85 3.80
N ALA A 46 -7.81 -13.23 3.85
CA ALA A 46 -8.53 -12.98 5.09
C ALA A 46 -8.96 -14.28 5.78
N GLN A 47 -9.53 -15.23 5.02
CA GLN A 47 -9.99 -16.52 5.54
C GLN A 47 -8.85 -17.36 6.12
N ASN A 48 -7.63 -17.23 5.57
CA ASN A 48 -6.46 -17.98 6.04
C ASN A 48 -5.60 -17.20 7.05
N ASN A 49 -6.04 -16.03 7.52
CA ASN A 49 -5.24 -15.13 8.37
C ASN A 49 -3.88 -14.72 7.76
N LEU A 50 -3.77 -14.74 6.44
CA LEU A 50 -2.55 -14.42 5.68
C LEU A 50 -2.50 -12.97 5.20
N TRP A 51 -3.57 -12.20 5.39
CA TRP A 51 -3.65 -10.83 4.89
C TRP A 51 -2.59 -9.90 5.50
N LEU A 52 -2.48 -9.84 6.83
CA LEU A 52 -1.46 -9.02 7.48
C LEU A 52 -0.02 -9.45 7.10
N PRO A 53 0.33 -10.75 7.07
CA PRO A 53 1.59 -11.21 6.51
C PRO A 53 1.83 -10.74 5.07
N PHE A 54 0.81 -10.79 4.20
CA PHE A 54 0.92 -10.35 2.82
C PHE A 54 1.16 -8.83 2.72
N ASP A 55 0.47 -8.03 3.51
CA ASP A 55 0.69 -6.58 3.56
C ASP A 55 2.11 -6.23 4.05
N ALA A 56 2.61 -6.94 5.06
CA ALA A 56 3.98 -6.80 5.54
C ALA A 56 5.02 -7.22 4.48
N PHE A 57 4.75 -8.29 3.73
CA PHE A 57 5.57 -8.72 2.61
C PHE A 57 5.62 -7.65 1.51
N MET A 58 4.46 -7.12 1.11
CA MET A 58 4.39 -6.07 0.07
C MET A 58 5.08 -4.78 0.49
N LEU A 59 4.95 -4.37 1.76
CA LEU A 59 5.70 -3.25 2.33
C LEU A 59 7.21 -3.50 2.26
N SER A 60 7.64 -4.71 2.65
CA SER A 60 9.04 -5.11 2.62
C SER A 60 9.60 -5.08 1.19
N VAL A 61 8.86 -5.58 0.21
CA VAL A 61 9.23 -5.54 -1.21
C VAL A 61 9.35 -4.09 -1.70
N ALA A 62 8.39 -3.23 -1.35
CA ALA A 62 8.36 -1.83 -1.74
C ALA A 62 9.54 -1.01 -1.19
N ILE A 63 10.13 -1.42 -0.07
CA ILE A 63 11.31 -0.79 0.53
C ILE A 63 12.61 -1.46 0.05
N ALA A 64 12.66 -2.79 0.10
CA ALA A 64 13.86 -3.58 -0.17
C ALA A 64 14.32 -3.48 -1.62
N ILE A 65 13.39 -3.52 -2.60
CA ILE A 65 13.77 -3.42 -4.02
C ILE A 65 14.45 -2.07 -4.30
N PRO A 66 13.86 -0.90 -3.98
CA PRO A 66 14.56 0.35 -4.17
C PRO A 66 15.86 0.39 -3.37
N ALA A 67 15.87 -0.02 -2.09
CA ALA A 67 17.08 0.05 -1.25
C ALA A 67 18.27 -0.76 -1.80
N LEU A 68 18.02 -1.94 -2.39
CA LEU A 68 19.05 -2.81 -2.96
C LEU A 68 19.60 -2.25 -4.28
N PHE A 69 18.74 -1.71 -5.13
CA PHE A 69 19.12 -1.35 -6.49
C PHE A 69 19.47 0.13 -6.67
N ILE A 70 18.97 1.04 -5.82
CA ILE A 70 19.35 2.47 -5.77
C ILE A 70 20.85 2.66 -5.51
N ARG A 71 21.51 1.68 -4.89
CA ARG A 71 22.96 1.65 -4.67
C ARG A 71 23.76 1.26 -5.92
N ARG A 72 23.13 0.62 -6.90
CA ARG A 72 23.77 0.05 -8.09
C ARG A 72 23.43 0.79 -9.39
N THR A 73 22.58 1.81 -9.34
CA THR A 73 22.02 2.48 -10.53
C THR A 73 22.32 3.98 -10.57
N SER A 74 22.33 4.53 -11.79
CA SER A 74 22.43 5.98 -12.03
C SER A 74 21.20 6.73 -11.49
N LEU A 75 21.27 8.06 -11.44
CA LEU A 75 20.24 8.93 -10.86
C LEU A 75 18.85 8.74 -11.48
N ASP A 76 18.77 8.52 -12.80
CA ASP A 76 17.49 8.26 -13.47
C ASP A 76 16.90 6.91 -13.07
N GLY A 77 17.75 5.88 -12.90
CA GLY A 77 17.35 4.59 -12.37
C GLY A 77 16.74 4.69 -10.96
N ARG A 78 17.28 5.59 -10.11
CA ARG A 78 16.70 5.84 -8.78
C ARG A 78 15.28 6.39 -8.82
N ARG A 79 14.99 7.32 -9.73
CA ARG A 79 13.63 7.89 -9.88
C ARG A 79 12.63 6.83 -10.33
N VAL A 80 13.03 6.00 -11.29
CA VAL A 80 12.20 4.89 -11.78
C VAL A 80 11.91 3.89 -10.67
N MET A 81 12.90 3.60 -9.81
CA MET A 81 12.70 2.67 -8.70
C MET A 81 11.76 3.17 -7.62
N LEU A 82 11.60 4.47 -7.46
CA LEU A 82 10.63 5.07 -6.54
C LEU A 82 9.20 5.10 -7.12
N LEU A 83 9.02 4.87 -8.43
CA LEU A 83 7.68 4.81 -9.02
C LEU A 83 6.85 3.67 -8.44
N PHE A 84 7.45 2.50 -8.23
CA PHE A 84 6.72 1.37 -7.65
C PHE A 84 6.12 1.69 -6.27
N PRO A 85 6.90 2.09 -5.25
CA PRO A 85 6.33 2.46 -3.97
C PRO A 85 5.37 3.65 -4.09
N LEU A 86 5.65 4.66 -4.92
CA LEU A 86 4.73 5.79 -5.09
C LEU A 86 3.37 5.36 -5.63
N LEU A 87 3.34 4.62 -6.74
CA LEU A 87 2.11 4.16 -7.37
C LEU A 87 1.37 3.16 -6.49
N PHE A 88 2.09 2.23 -5.86
CA PHE A 88 1.49 1.23 -4.99
C PHE A 88 0.87 1.87 -3.75
N GLY A 89 1.58 2.81 -3.11
CA GLY A 89 1.07 3.56 -1.95
C GLY A 89 -0.13 4.44 -2.31
N ALA A 90 -0.08 5.13 -3.46
CA ALA A 90 -1.20 5.95 -3.94
C ALA A 90 -2.45 5.10 -4.25
N ALA A 91 -2.27 3.93 -4.89
CA ALA A 91 -3.37 3.01 -5.16
C ALA A 91 -4.01 2.51 -3.86
N ARG A 92 -3.21 2.12 -2.87
CA ARG A 92 -3.69 1.70 -1.55
C ARG A 92 -4.41 2.83 -0.80
N LEU A 93 -3.90 4.07 -0.86
CA LEU A 93 -4.62 5.23 -0.32
C LEU A 93 -5.95 5.48 -1.02
N GLY A 94 -6.00 5.34 -2.35
CA GLY A 94 -7.24 5.44 -3.11
C GLY A 94 -8.28 4.41 -2.66
N ALA A 95 -7.85 3.15 -2.47
CA ALA A 95 -8.71 2.10 -1.92
C ALA A 95 -9.17 2.44 -0.50
N ALA A 96 -8.28 2.92 0.37
CA ALA A 96 -8.64 3.34 1.73
C ALA A 96 -9.68 4.46 1.74
N LEU A 97 -9.52 5.49 0.90
CA LEU A 97 -10.48 6.58 0.76
C LEU A 97 -11.83 6.09 0.24
N HIS A 98 -11.82 5.16 -0.72
CA HIS A 98 -13.04 4.52 -1.20
C HIS A 98 -13.74 3.75 -0.07
N ASN A 99 -13.01 2.96 0.72
CA ASN A 99 -13.55 2.24 1.87
C ASN A 99 -14.12 3.20 2.92
N PHE A 100 -13.43 4.31 3.22
CA PHE A 100 -13.98 5.32 4.14
C PHE A 100 -15.25 5.97 3.61
N ALA A 101 -15.33 6.24 2.30
CA ALA A 101 -16.56 6.73 1.68
C ALA A 101 -17.70 5.72 1.82
N LEU A 102 -17.44 4.42 1.60
CA LEU A 102 -18.42 3.36 1.82
C LEU A 102 -18.84 3.28 3.30
N ILE A 103 -17.89 3.30 4.23
CA ILE A 103 -18.21 3.29 5.66
C ILE A 103 -19.09 4.50 6.01
N PHE A 104 -18.75 5.70 5.57
CA PHE A 104 -19.52 6.90 5.89
C PHE A 104 -20.93 6.90 5.28
N LEU A 105 -21.10 6.34 4.09
CA LEU A 105 -22.40 6.27 3.42
C LEU A 105 -23.32 5.18 3.97
N TRP A 106 -22.76 4.13 4.58
CA TRP A 106 -23.49 2.93 4.96
C TRP A 106 -23.42 2.59 6.47
N ALA A 107 -22.66 3.32 7.28
CA ALA A 107 -22.64 3.24 8.74
C ALA A 107 -23.75 4.09 9.38
#